data_AF-A0A7W0A2N6-F1
#
_entry.id   AF-A0A7W0A2N6-F1
#
_cell.length_a   1.000
_cell.length_b   1.000
_cell.length_c   1.000
_cell.angle_alpha   90.00
_cell.angle_beta   90.00
_cell.angle_gamma   90.00
#
_symmetry.space_group_name_H-M   'P 1'
#
loop_
_entity.id
_entity.type
_entity.pdbx_description
1 polymer ?
#
loop_
_entity_poly.entity_id
_entity_poly.type
_entity_poly.pdbx_seq_one_letter_code
_entity_poly.pdbx_strand_id
1 'polypeptide(L)'
;MATVVNASAGVDLPVALAPYATAIERSRHLLSLDNDWDGEGSPGYQETTWRRAVDIVLTSVTAFVERQPGAVLPVPAIAGGQDGGIDILWDAGTRHLMITVPPANDGPVTFHGFDQTNDAREVKGSLDPADANDWIVRWLTA
;
A
#
# COMPACT_ATOMS: atom_id res chain seq x y z
N MET A 1 8.37 26.77 -2.62
CA MET A 1 7.83 26.11 -3.83
C MET A 1 8.17 24.63 -3.71
N ALA A 2 7.18 23.76 -3.50
CA ALA A 2 7.41 22.32 -3.54
C ALA A 2 7.70 21.94 -5.00
N THR A 3 8.88 21.37 -5.24
CA THR A 3 9.22 20.83 -6.56
C THR A 3 8.39 19.57 -6.76
N VAL A 4 7.85 19.40 -7.96
CA VAL A 4 6.96 18.31 -8.34
C VAL A 4 7.71 17.38 -9.30
N VAL A 5 7.52 16.06 -9.15
CA VAL A 5 8.03 15.05 -10.09
C VAL A 5 6.88 14.36 -10.81
N ASN A 6 7.08 14.08 -12.09
CA ASN A 6 6.09 13.42 -12.94
C ASN A 6 6.14 11.90 -12.67
N ALA A 7 5.13 11.37 -11.97
CA ALA A 7 4.96 9.93 -11.80
C ALA A 7 4.32 9.33 -13.05
N SER A 8 4.62 8.07 -13.41
CA SER A 8 4.19 7.46 -14.68
C SER A 8 2.68 7.16 -14.75
N ALA A 9 1.94 7.48 -13.69
CA ALA A 9 0.49 7.58 -13.65
C ALA A 9 -0.09 8.95 -14.10
N GLY A 10 0.75 9.92 -14.49
CA GLY A 10 0.30 11.25 -14.91
C GLY A 10 -0.13 12.15 -13.75
N VAL A 11 0.35 11.86 -12.53
CA VAL A 11 0.09 12.64 -11.33
C VAL A 11 1.35 13.38 -10.92
N ASP A 12 1.20 14.70 -10.77
CA ASP A 12 2.20 15.61 -10.24
C ASP A 12 2.31 15.40 -8.72
N LEU A 13 3.34 14.66 -8.29
CA LEU A 13 3.57 14.37 -6.89
C LEU A 13 4.67 15.27 -6.31
N PRO A 14 4.54 15.76 -5.06
CA PRO A 14 5.64 16.41 -4.37
C PRO A 14 6.90 15.54 -4.42
N VAL A 15 8.10 16.16 -4.55
CA VAL A 15 9.39 15.43 -4.54
C VAL A 15 9.52 14.46 -3.36
N ALA A 16 8.95 14.82 -2.20
CA ALA A 16 8.92 13.95 -1.02
C ALA A 16 8.24 12.59 -1.26
N LEU A 17 7.37 12.49 -2.27
CA LEU A 17 6.64 11.29 -2.62
C LEU A 17 7.31 10.47 -3.75
N ALA A 18 8.41 10.93 -4.32
CA ALA A 18 9.12 10.25 -5.43
C ALA A 18 9.49 8.78 -5.14
N PRO A 19 9.92 8.41 -3.91
CA PRO A 19 10.19 7.00 -3.59
C PRO A 19 8.94 6.11 -3.67
N TYR A 20 7.77 6.64 -3.26
CA TYR A 20 6.50 5.92 -3.32
C TYR A 20 6.03 5.75 -4.76
N ALA A 21 6.17 6.80 -5.58
CA ALA A 21 5.93 6.71 -7.03
C ALA A 21 6.78 5.61 -7.66
N THR A 22 8.06 5.52 -7.29
CA THR A 22 8.96 4.46 -7.78
C THR A 22 8.49 3.07 -7.38
N ALA A 23 8.00 2.89 -6.14
CA ALA A 23 7.47 1.60 -5.68
C ALA A 23 6.18 1.21 -6.42
N ILE A 24 5.28 2.18 -6.66
CA ILE A 24 4.06 2.01 -7.47
C ILE A 24 4.40 1.57 -8.89
N GLU A 25 5.33 2.24 -9.56
CA GLU A 25 5.70 1.88 -10.93
C GLU A 25 6.34 0.49 -11.01
N ARG A 26 7.18 0.14 -10.02
CA ARG A 26 7.75 -1.19 -9.94
C ARG A 26 6.69 -2.26 -9.76
N SER A 27 5.62 -2.02 -9.01
CA SER A 27 4.57 -3.01 -8.77
C SER A 27 3.68 -3.28 -9.99
N ARG A 28 3.74 -2.42 -11.02
CA ARG A 28 2.98 -2.59 -12.27
C ARG A 28 3.26 -3.92 -12.98
N HIS A 29 4.41 -4.55 -12.72
CA HIS A 29 4.73 -5.90 -13.23
C HIS A 29 3.71 -6.98 -12.82
N LEU A 30 2.95 -6.77 -11.74
CA LEU A 30 1.87 -7.69 -11.34
C LEU A 30 0.84 -7.88 -12.45
N LEU A 31 0.60 -6.84 -13.26
CA LEU A 31 -0.37 -6.85 -14.35
C LEU A 31 0.10 -7.65 -15.58
N SER A 32 1.37 -8.05 -15.63
CA SER A 32 1.89 -8.94 -16.67
C SER A 32 1.97 -10.40 -16.24
N LEU A 33 1.54 -10.72 -15.01
CA LEU A 33 1.49 -12.10 -14.54
C LEU A 33 0.26 -12.80 -15.13
N ASP A 34 0.51 -13.90 -15.84
CA ASP A 34 -0.54 -14.78 -16.34
C ASP A 34 -1.22 -15.55 -15.19
N ASN A 35 -2.33 -16.23 -15.49
CA ASN A 35 -2.87 -17.22 -14.56
C ASN A 35 -1.85 -18.34 -14.34
N ASP A 36 -1.82 -18.88 -13.12
CA ASP A 36 -0.91 -19.94 -12.67
C ASP A 36 0.57 -19.54 -12.76
N TRP A 37 0.88 -18.26 -12.54
CA TRP A 37 2.26 -17.74 -12.58
C TRP A 37 3.17 -18.35 -11.50
N ASP A 38 2.59 -18.92 -10.45
CA ASP A 38 3.27 -19.56 -9.33
C ASP A 38 3.25 -21.10 -9.40
N GLY A 39 2.52 -21.69 -10.36
CA GLY A 39 2.33 -23.14 -10.47
C GLY A 39 1.37 -23.75 -9.44
N GLU A 40 0.68 -22.91 -8.65
CA GLU A 40 -0.28 -23.31 -7.61
C GLU A 40 -1.71 -22.84 -7.93
N GLY A 41 -1.96 -22.42 -9.18
CA GLY A 41 -3.27 -22.01 -9.67
C GLY A 41 -3.66 -20.56 -9.37
N SER A 42 -2.72 -19.70 -8.94
CA SER A 42 -3.03 -18.29 -8.64
C SER A 42 -3.52 -17.53 -9.88
N PRO A 43 -4.61 -16.75 -9.79
CA PRO A 43 -5.05 -15.94 -10.92
C PRO A 43 -4.10 -14.77 -11.18
N GLY A 44 -4.07 -14.29 -12.43
CA GLY A 44 -3.40 -13.04 -12.78
C GLY A 44 -4.09 -11.82 -12.13
N TYR A 45 -3.35 -10.72 -12.00
CA TYR A 45 -3.83 -9.52 -11.30
C TYR A 45 -4.54 -8.54 -12.25
N GLN A 46 -5.67 -7.99 -11.78
CA GLN A 46 -6.47 -7.04 -12.56
C GLN A 46 -6.00 -5.59 -12.35
N GLU A 47 -6.01 -4.79 -13.41
CA GLU A 47 -5.72 -3.34 -13.39
C GLU A 47 -6.58 -2.60 -12.36
N THR A 48 -7.85 -3.00 -12.20
CA THR A 48 -8.79 -2.41 -11.24
C THR A 48 -8.36 -2.64 -9.79
N THR A 49 -7.87 -3.85 -9.45
CA THR A 49 -7.34 -4.17 -8.11
C THR A 49 -6.05 -3.40 -7.86
N TRP A 50 -5.14 -3.36 -8.85
CA TRP A 50 -3.88 -2.61 -8.74
C TRP A 50 -4.11 -1.13 -8.52
N ARG A 51 -5.02 -0.50 -9.28
CA ARG A 51 -5.38 0.91 -9.08
C ARG A 51 -5.89 1.18 -7.68
N ARG A 52 -6.77 0.33 -7.13
CA ARG A 52 -7.26 0.48 -5.76
C ARG A 52 -6.12 0.41 -4.73
N ALA A 53 -5.14 -0.47 -4.93
CA ALA A 53 -3.98 -0.55 -4.05
C ALA A 53 -3.10 0.71 -4.16
N VAL A 54 -2.88 1.21 -5.38
CA VAL A 54 -2.15 2.47 -5.63
C VAL A 54 -2.85 3.66 -4.98
N ASP A 55 -4.17 3.75 -5.12
CA ASP A 55 -4.97 4.83 -4.53
C ASP A 55 -4.81 4.84 -3.00
N ILE A 56 -4.88 3.67 -2.34
CA ILE A 56 -4.66 3.56 -0.88
C ILE A 56 -3.26 4.04 -0.48
N VAL A 57 -2.21 3.69 -1.24
CA VAL A 57 -0.84 4.17 -0.96
C VAL A 57 -0.79 5.68 -1.09
N LEU A 58 -1.28 6.24 -2.20
CA LEU A 58 -1.20 7.67 -2.47
C LEU A 58 -2.00 8.50 -1.46
N THR A 59 -3.23 8.10 -1.12
CA THR A 59 -4.06 8.80 -0.15
C THR A 59 -3.47 8.73 1.25
N SER A 60 -3.02 7.55 1.69
CA SER A 60 -2.44 7.36 3.03
C SER A 60 -1.14 8.15 3.21
N VAL A 61 -0.24 8.08 2.23
CA VAL A 61 1.06 8.75 2.31
C VAL A 61 0.91 10.27 2.21
N THR A 62 0.05 10.76 1.30
CA THR A 62 -0.20 12.21 1.16
C THR A 62 -0.76 12.77 2.47
N ALA A 63 -1.80 12.13 3.02
CA ALA A 63 -2.41 12.55 4.27
C ALA A 63 -1.43 12.47 5.46
N PHE A 64 -0.57 11.46 5.51
CA PHE A 64 0.47 11.35 6.53
C PHE A 64 1.48 12.50 6.47
N VAL A 65 2.01 12.81 5.28
CA VAL A 65 3.01 13.87 5.09
C VAL A 65 2.44 15.25 5.42
N GLU A 66 1.18 15.50 5.07
CA GLU A 66 0.48 16.74 5.42
C GLU A 66 0.28 16.91 6.92
N ARG A 67 -0.05 15.82 7.64
CA ARG A 67 -0.37 15.86 9.07
C ARG A 67 0.84 15.68 9.99
N GLN A 68 1.93 15.10 9.49
CA GLN A 68 3.19 14.93 10.22
C GLN A 68 4.39 15.46 9.40
N PRO A 69 4.50 16.79 9.21
CA PRO A 69 5.60 17.36 8.46
C PRO A 69 6.96 16.98 9.07
N GLY A 70 7.83 16.40 8.26
CA GLY A 70 9.18 15.97 8.67
C GLY A 70 9.25 14.57 9.29
N ALA A 71 8.12 13.88 9.51
CA ALA A 71 8.13 12.48 9.86
C ALA A 71 8.49 11.61 8.64
N VAL A 72 9.16 10.48 8.90
CA VAL A 72 9.53 9.50 7.87
C VAL A 72 8.58 8.31 7.96
N LEU A 73 7.83 8.08 6.89
CA LEU A 73 7.09 6.84 6.67
C LEU A 73 7.95 5.94 5.74
N PRO A 74 8.09 4.64 6.02
CA PRO A 74 8.80 3.75 5.11
C PRO A 74 8.03 3.60 3.80
N VAL A 75 8.75 3.29 2.72
CA VAL A 75 8.15 3.02 1.42
C VAL A 75 7.56 1.60 1.44
N PRO A 76 6.27 1.42 1.10
CA PRO A 76 5.69 0.10 1.09
C PRO A 76 6.19 -0.74 -0.08
N ALA A 77 6.21 -2.06 0.10
CA ALA A 77 6.15 -3.00 -1.01
C ALA A 77 4.69 -3.20 -1.43
N ILE A 78 4.43 -3.29 -2.73
CA ILE A 78 3.13 -3.66 -3.28
C ILE A 78 3.35 -4.99 -4.00
N ALA A 79 2.74 -6.05 -3.49
CA ALA A 79 2.98 -7.42 -3.92
C ALA A 79 1.67 -8.15 -4.23
N GLY A 80 1.79 -9.26 -4.96
CA GLY A 80 0.67 -10.16 -5.19
C GLY A 80 0.20 -10.79 -3.88
N GLY A 81 -1.09 -10.66 -3.59
CA GLY A 81 -1.77 -11.35 -2.51
C GLY A 81 -2.55 -12.58 -3.02
N GLN A 82 -3.33 -13.18 -2.12
CA GLN A 82 -4.14 -14.37 -2.41
C GLN A 82 -5.29 -14.07 -3.37
N ASP A 83 -5.66 -15.05 -4.18
CA ASP A 83 -6.85 -15.05 -5.06
C ASP A 83 -6.94 -13.81 -5.97
N GLY A 84 -5.80 -13.25 -6.39
CA GLY A 84 -5.76 -12.05 -7.26
C GLY A 84 -5.91 -10.73 -6.51
N GLY A 85 -5.91 -10.77 -5.17
CA GLY A 85 -5.80 -9.60 -4.30
C GLY A 85 -4.38 -9.03 -4.27
N ILE A 86 -4.19 -7.83 -3.76
CA ILE A 86 -2.88 -7.16 -3.69
C ILE A 86 -2.61 -6.76 -2.25
N ASP A 87 -1.41 -7.08 -1.78
CA ASP A 87 -0.93 -6.70 -0.46
C ASP A 87 -0.02 -5.48 -0.53
N ILE A 88 -0.25 -4.55 0.38
CA ILE A 88 0.59 -3.38 0.61
C ILE A 88 1.29 -3.56 1.95
N LEU A 89 2.60 -3.75 1.90
CA LEU A 89 3.41 -4.11 3.07
C LEU A 89 4.31 -2.95 3.46
N TRP A 90 4.09 -2.39 4.64
CA TRP A 90 5.00 -1.45 5.27
C TRP A 90 5.82 -2.12 6.37
N ASP A 91 7.10 -1.77 6.42
CA ASP A 91 8.05 -2.23 7.41
C ASP A 91 8.76 -1.02 8.04
N ALA A 92 8.56 -0.82 9.35
CA ALA A 92 9.19 0.21 10.15
C ALA A 92 10.18 -0.38 11.17
N GLY A 93 10.81 -1.50 10.84
CA GLY A 93 11.77 -2.21 11.69
C GLY A 93 11.09 -3.19 12.62
N THR A 94 10.61 -2.72 13.77
CA THR A 94 9.92 -3.59 14.74
C THR A 94 8.41 -3.61 14.55
N ARG A 95 7.85 -2.71 13.74
CA ARG A 95 6.43 -2.70 13.41
C ARG A 95 6.23 -2.95 11.93
N HIS A 96 5.24 -3.77 11.64
CA HIS A 96 4.85 -4.10 10.27
C HIS A 96 3.36 -3.87 10.11
N LEU A 97 2.97 -3.49 8.90
CA LEU A 97 1.59 -3.30 8.51
C LEU A 97 1.38 -3.92 7.14
N MET A 98 0.40 -4.80 7.04
CA MET A 98 -0.08 -5.35 5.79
C MET A 98 -1.51 -4.85 5.57
N ILE A 99 -1.76 -4.22 4.43
CA ILE A 99 -3.10 -3.88 3.95
C ILE A 99 -3.40 -4.76 2.74
N THR A 100 -4.47 -5.55 2.82
CA THR A 100 -4.89 -6.47 1.76
C THR A 100 -6.07 -5.87 1.00
N VAL A 101 -5.88 -5.68 -0.31
CA VAL A 101 -6.88 -5.20 -1.25
C VAL A 101 -7.42 -6.39 -2.04
N PRO A 102 -8.65 -6.86 -1.79
CA PRO A 102 -9.18 -7.99 -2.53
C PRO A 102 -9.45 -7.62 -4.00
N PRO A 103 -9.65 -8.61 -4.89
CA PRO A 103 -10.17 -8.37 -6.24
C PRO A 103 -11.40 -7.47 -6.22
N ALA A 104 -11.64 -6.75 -7.33
CA ALA A 104 -12.79 -5.86 -7.42
C ALA A 104 -14.10 -6.63 -7.15
N ASN A 105 -14.90 -6.12 -6.19
CA ASN A 105 -16.15 -6.70 -5.67
C ASN A 105 -16.00 -7.86 -4.66
N ASP A 106 -14.79 -8.27 -4.30
CA ASP A 106 -14.56 -9.41 -3.38
C ASP A 106 -14.29 -8.99 -1.94
N GLY A 107 -15.23 -8.25 -1.36
CA GLY A 107 -15.21 -7.92 0.08
C GLY A 107 -14.40 -6.67 0.47
N PRO A 108 -14.23 -6.43 1.78
CA PRO A 108 -13.61 -5.21 2.28
C PRO A 108 -12.08 -5.23 2.15
N VAL A 109 -11.48 -4.04 2.06
CA VAL A 109 -10.03 -3.90 2.31
C VAL A 109 -9.78 -4.20 3.78
N THR A 110 -8.81 -5.06 4.08
CA THR A 110 -8.44 -5.42 5.46
C THR A 110 -7.03 -5.00 5.77
N PHE A 111 -6.71 -4.89 7.06
CA PHE A 111 -5.36 -4.65 7.51
C PHE A 111 -4.98 -5.54 8.70
N HIS A 112 -3.69 -5.83 8.80
CA HIS A 112 -3.07 -6.51 9.92
C HIS A 112 -1.73 -5.84 10.22
N GLY A 113 -1.59 -5.31 11.43
CA GLY A 113 -0.36 -4.73 11.94
C GLY A 113 0.11 -5.48 13.18
N PHE A 114 1.42 -5.67 13.30
CA PHE A 114 2.03 -6.28 14.49
C PHE A 114 3.31 -5.54 14.91
N ASP A 115 3.56 -5.50 16.22
CA ASP A 115 4.75 -4.90 16.84
C ASP A 115 5.59 -6.00 17.51
N GLN A 116 6.75 -6.30 16.93
CA GLN A 116 7.70 -7.32 17.40
C GLN A 116 8.31 -7.01 18.77
N THR A 117 8.22 -5.78 19.27
CA THR A 117 8.70 -5.46 20.62
C THR A 117 7.72 -5.88 21.71
N ASN A 118 6.49 -6.22 21.33
CA ASN A 118 5.42 -6.51 22.25
C ASN A 118 4.32 -7.36 21.56
N ASP A 119 4.40 -8.69 21.71
CA ASP A 119 3.46 -9.65 21.12
C ASP A 119 1.97 -9.35 21.42
N ALA A 120 1.66 -8.54 22.44
CA ALA A 120 0.29 -8.15 22.78
C ALA A 120 -0.22 -6.91 22.00
N ARG A 121 0.51 -6.38 21.01
CA ARG A 121 0.15 -5.18 20.24
C ARG A 121 -0.07 -5.46 18.76
N GLU A 122 -0.93 -6.42 18.46
CA GLU A 122 -1.52 -6.55 17.13
C GLU A 122 -2.68 -5.56 16.95
N VAL A 123 -2.86 -5.08 15.73
CA VAL A 123 -4.03 -4.31 15.31
C VAL A 123 -4.56 -4.91 14.01
N LYS A 124 -5.87 -5.14 13.92
CA LYS A 124 -6.49 -5.70 12.71
C LYS A 124 -7.91 -5.20 12.53
N GLY A 125 -8.35 -5.16 11.28
CA GLY A 125 -9.70 -4.73 10.95
C GLY A 125 -9.88 -4.51 9.46
N SER A 126 -10.89 -3.72 9.12
CA SER A 126 -11.19 -3.28 7.75
C SER A 126 -10.96 -1.79 7.58
N LEU A 127 -10.65 -1.38 6.35
CA LEU A 127 -10.54 0.02 5.95
C LEU A 127 -11.66 0.35 4.95
N ASP A 128 -12.17 1.57 5.02
CA ASP A 128 -12.85 2.17 3.89
C ASP A 128 -11.78 2.76 2.95
N PRO A 129 -11.58 2.23 1.73
CA PRO A 129 -10.57 2.77 0.80
C PRO A 129 -10.86 4.21 0.35
N ALA A 130 -12.08 4.73 0.57
CA ALA A 130 -12.40 6.13 0.30
C ALA A 130 -11.87 7.09 1.38
N ASP A 131 -11.56 6.60 2.57
CA ASP A 131 -11.00 7.40 3.66
C ASP A 131 -9.49 7.58 3.50
N ALA A 132 -8.95 8.62 4.13
CA ALA A 132 -7.52 8.91 4.10
C ALA A 132 -6.65 7.82 4.76
N ASN A 133 -7.21 7.02 5.68
CA ASN A 133 -6.57 5.91 6.40
C ASN A 133 -5.18 6.23 7.02
N ASP A 134 -4.84 7.51 7.17
CA ASP A 134 -3.55 7.93 7.70
C ASP A 134 -3.33 7.48 9.16
N TRP A 135 -4.40 7.21 9.90
CA TRP A 135 -4.33 6.72 11.28
C TRP A 135 -3.61 5.37 11.37
N ILE A 136 -3.75 4.47 10.38
CA ILE A 136 -3.10 3.16 10.45
C ILE A 136 -1.61 3.25 10.12
N VAL A 137 -1.23 4.11 9.17
CA VAL A 137 0.19 4.40 8.89
C VAL A 137 0.83 5.25 10.01
N ARG A 138 0.04 6.01 10.78
CA ARG A 138 0.50 6.64 12.03
C ARG A 138 0.77 5.62 13.12
N TRP A 139 -0.09 4.62 13.30
CA TRP A 139 0.14 3.52 14.24
C TRP A 139 1.48 2.81 13.95
N LEU A 140 1.82 2.64 12.66
CA LEU A 140 3.09 2.04 12.25
C LEU A 140 4.31 2.83 12.76
N THR A 141 4.24 4.17 12.80
CA THR A 141 5.37 5.05 13.13
C THR A 141 5.37 5.60 14.56
N ALA A 142 4.40 5.22 15.38
CA ALA A 142 4.15 5.81 16.70
C ALA A 142 5.10 5.35 17.83
#